data_AF-A0A1M5ZXP8-F1
#
_entry.id   AF-A0A1M5ZXP8-F1
#
_cell.length_a   1.000
_cell.length_b   1.000
_cell.length_c   1.000
_cell.angle_alpha   90.00
_cell.angle_beta   90.00
_cell.angle_gamma   90.00
#
_symmetry.space_group_name_H-M   'P 1'
#
loop_
_entity.id
_entity.type
_entity.pdbx_description
1 polymer ?
#
loop_
_entity_poly.entity_id
_entity_poly.type
_entity_poly.pdbx_seq_one_letter_code
_entity_poly.pdbx_strand_id
1 'polypeptide(L)'
;MVANENWENVRILGRTPVTDTGLDLIWSGSGVEFIFRGLELGIKITGGDSVYQPWISLLVDGAWIMHMPVQEGTNKVMMLKGLDPSTAHNIRIVKDTQAMPDDKDSFVILNSLVYEGEISKTPDYRYRIEFVGDSITSGEGLLGAHDAMDWISPYFSVENHYGVMTAQALNAEYRLISCPELFMSKPVNHA
;
A
#
# COMPACT_ATOMS: atom_id res chain seq x y z
N MET A 1 -8.60 -10.63 24.73
CA MET A 1 -7.66 -11.06 23.68
C MET A 1 -6.90 -9.81 23.29
N VAL A 2 -5.60 -9.81 23.59
CA VAL A 2 -4.71 -8.65 23.43
C VAL A 2 -4.46 -8.47 21.93
N ALA A 3 -4.87 -7.33 21.38
CA ALA A 3 -4.29 -6.84 20.13
C ALA A 3 -2.79 -6.63 20.40
N ASN A 4 -1.91 -7.23 19.59
CA ASN A 4 -0.54 -6.74 19.25
C ASN A 4 0.48 -7.81 18.81
N GLU A 5 0.11 -9.08 18.58
CA GLU A 5 1.03 -10.07 17.98
C GLU A 5 1.01 -10.14 16.44
N ASN A 6 0.16 -9.34 15.77
CA ASN A 6 -0.11 -9.50 14.33
C ASN A 6 1.06 -9.14 13.39
N TRP A 7 2.08 -8.42 13.87
CA TRP A 7 3.08 -7.81 12.98
C TRP A 7 4.51 -8.29 13.16
N GLU A 8 4.79 -9.21 14.10
CA GLU A 8 6.15 -9.69 14.35
C GLU A 8 6.74 -10.45 13.15
N ASN A 9 5.90 -11.25 12.50
CA ASN A 9 6.27 -12.10 11.36
C ASN A 9 6.00 -11.44 10.00
N VAL A 10 5.74 -10.13 9.97
CA VAL A 10 5.58 -9.38 8.73
C VAL A 10 6.65 -8.33 8.58
N ARG A 11 7.01 -8.01 7.34
CA ARG A 11 7.76 -6.81 7.01
C ARG A 11 6.77 -5.67 6.82
N ILE A 12 6.89 -4.64 7.66
CA ILE A 12 6.15 -3.39 7.46
C ILE A 12 6.87 -2.57 6.39
N LEU A 13 6.13 -2.12 5.38
CA LEU A 13 6.61 -1.34 4.25
C LEU A 13 6.26 0.14 4.43
N GLY A 14 7.12 1.02 3.90
CA GLY A 14 6.91 2.47 3.95
C GLY A 14 7.15 3.08 5.34
N ARG A 15 6.86 4.38 5.46
CA ARG A 15 6.81 5.06 6.76
C ARG A 15 5.43 4.84 7.36
N THR A 16 5.27 3.70 8.03
CA THR A 16 3.98 3.18 8.48
C THR A 16 3.99 3.02 10.00
N PRO A 17 3.36 3.95 10.75
CA PRO A 17 3.21 3.83 12.19
C PRO A 17 2.44 2.58 12.59
N VAL A 18 2.90 1.93 13.67
CA VAL A 18 2.16 0.87 14.35
C VAL A 18 1.42 1.50 15.52
N THR A 19 0.11 1.30 15.57
CA THR A 19 -0.77 1.83 16.61
C THR A 19 -1.55 0.69 17.27
N ASP A 20 -2.31 1.00 18.32
CA ASP A 20 -3.17 0.01 18.99
C ASP A 20 -4.32 -0.50 18.09
N THR A 21 -4.62 0.21 16.98
CA THR A 21 -5.71 -0.12 16.04
C THR A 21 -5.23 -0.79 14.75
N GLY A 22 -3.92 -0.81 14.48
CA GLY A 22 -3.33 -1.41 13.30
C GLY A 22 -2.11 -0.68 12.76
N LEU A 23 -1.94 -0.74 11.43
CA LEU A 23 -0.91 -0.02 10.69
C LEU A 23 -1.53 1.15 9.93
N ASP A 24 -1.02 2.36 10.18
CA ASP A 24 -1.47 3.56 9.49
C ASP A 24 -0.77 3.68 8.13
N LEU A 25 -1.50 3.39 7.05
CA LEU A 25 -0.96 3.40 5.69
C LEU A 25 -1.05 4.82 5.11
N ILE A 26 0.01 5.61 5.34
CA ILE A 26 0.01 7.04 4.99
C ILE A 26 0.38 7.25 3.52
N TRP A 27 1.54 6.75 3.11
CA TRP A 27 2.13 7.03 1.81
C TRP A 27 1.83 5.95 0.78
N SER A 28 1.94 6.28 -0.51
CA SER A 28 1.98 5.26 -1.57
C SER A 28 3.07 4.23 -1.29
N GLY A 29 2.75 2.95 -1.46
CA GLY A 29 3.64 1.83 -1.14
C GLY A 29 3.74 1.49 0.35
N SER A 30 3.08 2.21 1.26
CA SER A 30 2.92 1.76 2.65
C SER A 30 2.07 0.49 2.70
N GLY A 31 2.47 -0.45 3.55
CA GLY A 31 1.77 -1.73 3.63
C GLY A 31 2.56 -2.82 4.36
N VAL A 32 2.36 -4.05 3.94
CA VAL A 32 3.03 -5.22 4.51
C VAL A 32 3.51 -6.18 3.43
N GLU A 33 4.56 -6.93 3.76
CA GLU A 33 5.08 -8.04 2.96
C GLU A 33 5.43 -9.22 3.88
N PHE A 34 5.05 -10.44 3.48
CA PHE A 34 5.31 -11.66 4.24
C PHE A 34 5.25 -12.89 3.32
N ILE A 35 5.80 -14.02 3.79
CA ILE A 35 5.59 -15.33 3.16
C ILE A 35 4.35 -15.97 3.78
N PHE A 36 3.44 -16.45 2.95
CA PHE A 36 2.22 -17.12 3.37
C PHE A 36 2.17 -18.55 2.83
N ARG A 37 1.73 -19.50 3.67
CA ARG A 37 1.40 -20.87 3.28
C ARG A 37 0.09 -21.26 3.94
N GLY A 38 -0.96 -21.52 3.15
CA GLY A 38 -2.29 -21.76 3.71
C GLY A 38 -3.38 -21.86 2.65
N LEU A 39 -4.64 -21.87 3.11
CA LEU A 39 -5.83 -22.06 2.27
C LEU A 39 -6.46 -20.72 1.85
N GLU A 40 -6.58 -19.79 2.80
CA GLU A 40 -7.25 -18.51 2.59
C GLU A 40 -6.49 -17.37 3.27
N LEU A 41 -6.52 -16.21 2.63
CA LEU A 41 -5.95 -14.97 3.14
C LEU A 41 -6.90 -13.81 2.87
N GLY A 42 -7.05 -12.95 3.87
CA GLY A 42 -7.77 -11.70 3.81
C GLY A 42 -7.24 -10.71 4.83
N ILE A 43 -7.91 -9.56 4.91
CA ILE A 43 -7.56 -8.48 5.82
C ILE A 43 -8.80 -7.92 6.51
N LYS A 44 -8.57 -7.30 7.66
CA LYS A 44 -9.48 -6.33 8.25
C LYS A 44 -8.85 -4.96 8.07
N ILE A 45 -9.57 -4.05 7.43
CA ILE A 45 -9.08 -2.72 7.06
C ILE A 45 -10.14 -1.67 7.36
N THR A 46 -9.72 -0.53 7.91
CA THR A 46 -10.58 0.63 8.13
C THR A 46 -10.19 1.73 7.14
N GLY A 47 -11.17 2.22 6.39
CA GLY A 47 -11.01 3.38 5.52
C GLY A 47 -11.91 4.54 5.95
N GLY A 48 -11.53 5.73 5.52
CA GLY A 48 -12.37 6.91 5.50
C GLY A 48 -11.85 7.86 4.43
N ASP A 49 -12.75 8.68 3.89
CA ASP A 49 -12.46 9.77 2.96
C ASP A 49 -13.68 10.70 2.84
N SER A 50 -13.46 11.93 2.37
CA SER A 50 -14.54 12.85 2.00
C SER A 50 -14.67 13.01 0.49
N VAL A 51 -13.55 12.93 -0.24
CA VAL A 51 -13.50 13.15 -1.70
C VAL A 51 -12.69 12.06 -2.39
N TYR A 52 -11.52 11.72 -1.84
CA TYR A 52 -10.53 10.88 -2.51
C TYR A 52 -10.42 9.52 -1.84
N GLN A 53 -11.27 8.59 -2.28
CA GLN A 53 -11.28 7.22 -1.80
C GLN A 53 -9.90 6.56 -1.93
N PRO A 54 -9.32 6.01 -0.86
CA PRO A 54 -8.03 5.31 -0.94
C PRO A 54 -8.14 3.97 -1.68
N TRP A 55 -7.06 3.56 -2.32
CA TRP A 55 -6.93 2.28 -3.01
C TRP A 55 -5.74 1.49 -2.49
N ILE A 56 -5.88 0.16 -2.53
CA ILE A 56 -4.83 -0.79 -2.20
C ILE A 56 -4.66 -1.82 -3.32
N SER A 57 -3.47 -2.39 -3.39
CA SER A 57 -3.11 -3.49 -4.26
C SER A 57 -2.63 -4.71 -3.49
N LEU A 58 -2.89 -5.89 -4.05
CA LEU A 58 -2.33 -7.17 -3.65
C LEU A 58 -1.42 -7.69 -4.76
N LEU A 59 -0.21 -8.08 -4.38
CA LEU A 59 0.72 -8.82 -5.21
C LEU A 59 0.99 -10.20 -4.59
N VAL A 60 1.05 -11.22 -5.46
CA VAL A 60 1.38 -12.60 -5.11
C VAL A 60 2.57 -13.02 -5.97
N ASP A 61 3.67 -13.40 -5.33
CA ASP A 61 4.93 -13.77 -5.99
C ASP A 61 5.43 -12.70 -6.99
N GLY A 62 5.19 -11.43 -6.66
CA GLY A 62 5.52 -10.28 -7.49
C GLY A 62 4.54 -10.00 -8.64
N ALA A 63 3.56 -10.86 -8.89
CA ALA A 63 2.50 -10.60 -9.85
C ALA A 63 1.37 -9.76 -9.23
N TRP A 64 0.88 -8.76 -9.95
CA TRP A 64 -0.22 -7.92 -9.51
C TRP A 64 -1.57 -8.64 -9.71
N ILE A 65 -2.27 -8.92 -8.60
CA ILE A 65 -3.48 -9.76 -8.59
C ILE A 65 -4.75 -8.96 -8.38
N MET A 66 -4.68 -7.87 -7.61
CA MET A 66 -5.86 -7.10 -7.23
C MET A 66 -5.49 -5.63 -7.04
N HIS A 67 -6.43 -4.77 -7.42
CA HIS A 67 -6.44 -3.34 -7.15
C HIS A 67 -7.88 -2.97 -6.78
N MET A 68 -8.10 -2.45 -5.57
CA MET A 68 -9.44 -2.24 -5.03
C MET A 68 -9.54 -0.99 -4.17
N PRO A 69 -10.72 -0.37 -4.12
CA PRO A 69 -10.98 0.73 -3.20
C PRO A 69 -11.10 0.23 -1.76
N VAL A 70 -10.61 1.03 -0.81
CA VAL A 70 -10.89 0.85 0.61
C VAL A 70 -12.21 1.54 0.92
N GLN A 71 -13.20 0.75 1.35
CA GLN A 71 -14.53 1.28 1.70
C GLN A 71 -14.49 2.00 3.05
N GLU A 72 -15.37 2.99 3.21
CA GLU A 72 -15.58 3.69 4.47
C GLU A 72 -15.93 2.69 5.60
N GLY A 73 -15.41 2.97 6.79
CA GLY A 73 -15.60 2.12 7.96
C GLY A 73 -14.69 0.90 7.96
N THR A 74 -14.98 -0.04 8.87
CA THR A 74 -14.14 -1.23 9.07
C THR A 74 -14.70 -2.43 8.34
N ASN A 75 -13.91 -2.96 7.41
CA ASN A 75 -14.33 -3.98 6.47
C ASN A 75 -13.44 -5.23 6.58
N LYS A 76 -14.04 -6.42 6.47
CA LYS A 76 -13.31 -7.68 6.28
C LYS A 76 -13.33 -8.04 4.81
N VAL A 77 -12.15 -8.16 4.20
CA VAL A 77 -11.99 -8.45 2.78
C VAL A 77 -11.21 -9.75 2.63
N MET A 78 -11.85 -10.78 2.10
CA MET A 78 -11.17 -12.03 1.72
C MET A 78 -10.54 -11.82 0.35
N MET A 79 -9.23 -12.01 0.25
CA MET A 79 -8.46 -11.68 -0.94
C MET A 79 -8.09 -12.91 -1.76
N LEU A 80 -7.72 -14.01 -1.08
CA LEU A 80 -7.32 -15.28 -1.70
C LEU A 80 -8.06 -16.43 -1.03
N LYS A 81 -8.51 -17.40 -1.82
CA LYS A 81 -9.17 -18.64 -1.35
C LYS A 81 -8.76 -19.83 -2.21
N GLY A 82 -8.68 -21.00 -1.59
CA GLY A 82 -8.38 -22.26 -2.29
C GLY A 82 -6.91 -22.38 -2.73
N LEU A 83 -6.00 -21.72 -2.02
CA LEU A 83 -4.56 -21.88 -2.24
C LEU A 83 -4.10 -23.28 -1.79
N ASP A 84 -3.02 -23.77 -2.39
CA ASP A 84 -2.40 -25.04 -1.99
C ASP A 84 -1.57 -24.85 -0.72
N PRO A 85 -1.91 -25.47 0.42
CA PRO A 85 -1.18 -25.32 1.68
C PRO A 85 0.24 -25.90 1.67
N SER A 86 0.65 -26.59 0.60
CA SER A 86 2.02 -27.07 0.42
C SER A 86 2.94 -26.03 -0.23
N THR A 87 2.37 -24.98 -0.84
CA THR A 87 3.13 -23.94 -1.57
C THR A 87 3.21 -22.66 -0.73
N ALA A 88 4.40 -22.07 -0.68
CA ALA A 88 4.64 -20.78 -0.04
C ALA A 88 4.62 -19.66 -1.08
N HIS A 89 3.92 -18.57 -0.77
CA HIS A 89 3.79 -17.41 -1.63
C HIS A 89 4.33 -16.16 -0.95
N ASN A 90 5.06 -15.32 -1.69
CA ASN A 90 5.36 -13.96 -1.25
C ASN A 90 4.10 -13.11 -1.45
N ILE A 91 3.59 -12.55 -0.36
CA ILE A 91 2.42 -11.68 -0.35
C ILE A 91 2.86 -10.26 -0.06
N ARG A 92 2.39 -9.32 -0.88
CA ARG A 92 2.52 -7.88 -0.61
C ARG A 92 1.17 -7.20 -0.73
N ILE A 93 0.78 -6.48 0.31
CA ILE A 93 -0.44 -5.67 0.36
C ILE A 93 -0.01 -4.24 0.61
N VAL A 94 -0.32 -3.33 -0.30
CA VAL A 94 0.21 -1.96 -0.32
C VAL A 94 -0.87 -0.96 -0.69
N LYS A 95 -0.80 0.23 -0.11
CA LYS A 95 -1.61 1.38 -0.52
C LYS A 95 -1.08 1.96 -1.81
N ASP A 96 -1.96 2.18 -2.78
CA ASP A 96 -1.60 2.80 -4.07
C ASP A 96 -1.70 4.32 -3.99
N THR A 97 -2.81 4.81 -3.42
CA THR A 97 -3.11 6.23 -3.36
C THR A 97 -2.10 6.97 -2.47
N GLN A 98 -1.70 8.15 -2.91
CA GLN A 98 -0.81 9.04 -2.17
C GLN A 98 -1.40 9.52 -0.84
N ALA A 99 -0.57 10.23 -0.06
CA ALA A 99 -1.09 11.04 1.04
C ALA A 99 -1.92 12.19 0.45
N MET A 100 -3.10 12.43 1.01
CA MET A 100 -4.05 13.43 0.55
C MET A 100 -4.20 14.54 1.61
N PRO A 101 -3.27 15.52 1.69
CA PRO A 101 -3.30 16.52 2.76
C PRO A 101 -4.54 17.43 2.75
N ASP A 102 -5.14 17.61 1.58
CA ASP A 102 -6.35 18.42 1.40
C ASP A 102 -7.65 17.65 1.70
N ASP A 103 -7.59 16.32 1.83
CA ASP A 103 -8.69 15.47 2.31
C ASP A 103 -8.36 14.92 3.69
N LYS A 104 -8.69 15.70 4.74
CA LYS A 104 -8.36 15.39 6.13
C LYS A 104 -9.06 14.14 6.67
N ASP A 105 -10.13 13.71 6.01
CA ASP A 105 -10.88 12.51 6.38
C ASP A 105 -10.33 11.27 5.65
N SER A 106 -9.39 11.44 4.70
CA SER A 106 -8.72 10.36 3.99
C SER A 106 -7.72 9.63 4.88
N PHE A 107 -8.01 8.38 5.21
CA PHE A 107 -7.08 7.52 5.94
C PHE A 107 -7.28 6.03 5.61
N VAL A 108 -6.24 5.25 5.87
CA VAL A 108 -6.29 3.79 5.76
C VAL A 108 -5.55 3.18 6.95
N ILE A 109 -6.25 2.32 7.69
CA ILE A 109 -5.68 1.54 8.79
C ILE A 109 -5.82 0.07 8.44
N LEU A 110 -4.69 -0.62 8.23
CA LEU A 110 -4.70 -2.08 8.13
C LEU A 110 -4.76 -2.65 9.55
N ASN A 111 -5.94 -3.10 9.99
CA ASN A 111 -6.15 -3.52 11.37
C ASN A 111 -5.53 -4.87 11.67
N SER A 112 -5.72 -5.86 10.79
CA SER A 112 -5.20 -7.21 10.98
C SER A 112 -5.19 -8.03 9.69
N LEU A 113 -4.33 -9.04 9.64
CA LEU A 113 -4.43 -10.13 8.67
C LEU A 113 -5.46 -11.16 9.16
N VAL A 114 -6.18 -11.79 8.24
CA VAL A 114 -7.13 -12.88 8.52
C VAL A 114 -6.78 -14.05 7.62
N TYR A 115 -6.34 -15.17 8.18
CA TYR A 115 -5.84 -16.28 7.37
C TYR A 115 -6.03 -17.64 8.03
N GLU A 116 -5.99 -18.69 7.21
CA GLU A 116 -5.90 -20.08 7.62
C GLU A 116 -4.61 -20.68 7.05
N GLY A 117 -3.62 -20.88 7.92
CA GLY A 117 -2.28 -21.30 7.54
C GLY A 117 -1.23 -20.67 8.44
N GLU A 118 -0.04 -20.44 7.90
CA GLU A 118 1.06 -19.79 8.59
C GLU A 118 1.65 -18.63 7.78
N ILE A 119 2.19 -17.65 8.52
CA ILE A 119 2.94 -16.53 7.97
C ILE A 119 4.37 -16.56 8.52
N SER A 120 5.33 -16.14 7.70
CA SER A 120 6.71 -15.93 8.13
C SER A 120 7.29 -14.68 7.47
N LYS A 121 8.30 -14.10 8.11
CA LYS A 121 8.92 -12.88 7.64
C LYS A 121 9.72 -13.13 6.36
N THR A 122 9.66 -12.17 5.42
CA THR A 122 10.51 -12.22 4.22
C THR A 122 11.99 -11.99 4.56
N PRO A 123 12.92 -12.54 3.74
CA PRO A 123 14.33 -12.22 3.84
C PRO A 123 14.59 -10.71 3.83
N ASP A 124 15.63 -10.28 4.55
CA ASP A 124 16.00 -8.87 4.59
C ASP A 124 16.55 -8.35 3.26
N TYR A 125 16.00 -7.23 2.82
CA TYR A 125 16.59 -6.46 1.71
C TYR A 125 17.96 -5.93 2.12
N ARG A 126 18.92 -6.05 1.20
CA ARG A 126 20.28 -5.54 1.41
C ARG A 126 20.32 -4.01 1.43
N TYR A 127 19.45 -3.37 0.65
CA TYR A 127 19.41 -1.94 0.47
C TYR A 127 18.03 -1.39 0.81
N ARG A 128 17.98 -0.12 1.20
CA ARG A 128 16.75 0.66 1.34
C ARG A 128 16.90 1.95 0.57
N ILE A 129 15.89 2.32 -0.22
CA ILE A 129 15.87 3.52 -1.05
C ILE A 129 14.63 4.34 -0.70
N GLU A 130 14.78 5.65 -0.53
CA GLU A 130 13.67 6.58 -0.34
C GLU A 130 13.57 7.50 -1.54
N PHE A 131 12.42 7.47 -2.21
CA PHE A 131 12.08 8.34 -3.33
C PHE A 131 11.22 9.48 -2.79
N VAL A 132 11.62 10.72 -3.08
CA VAL A 132 10.91 11.92 -2.65
C VAL A 132 10.56 12.72 -3.89
N GLY A 133 9.28 13.05 -4.09
CA GLY A 133 8.85 13.69 -5.33
C GLY A 133 7.39 14.15 -5.35
N ASP A 134 6.91 14.44 -6.53
CA ASP A 134 5.56 14.96 -6.84
C ASP A 134 4.64 13.85 -7.37
N SER A 135 3.63 14.22 -8.17
CA SER A 135 2.67 13.30 -8.78
C SER A 135 3.31 12.12 -9.53
N ILE A 136 4.49 12.30 -10.13
CA ILE A 136 5.21 11.21 -10.82
C ILE A 136 5.63 10.14 -9.83
N THR A 137 6.08 10.54 -8.64
CA THR A 137 6.49 9.61 -7.55
C THR A 137 5.29 9.07 -6.77
N SER A 138 4.13 9.70 -6.89
CA SER A 138 2.85 9.17 -6.42
C SER A 138 2.27 8.12 -7.36
N GLY A 139 2.81 7.97 -8.58
CA GLY A 139 2.30 7.03 -9.57
C GLY A 139 0.99 7.46 -10.22
N GLU A 140 0.74 8.77 -10.30
CA GLU A 140 -0.44 9.32 -10.94
C GLU A 140 -0.45 9.01 -12.45
N GLY A 141 -1.56 8.49 -12.96
CA GLY A 141 -1.73 8.16 -14.38
C GLY A 141 -1.05 6.87 -14.83
N LEU A 142 -0.51 6.06 -13.91
CA LEU A 142 -0.02 4.71 -14.22
C LEU A 142 -1.15 3.75 -14.57
N LEU A 143 -2.38 4.10 -14.18
CA LEU A 143 -3.62 3.47 -14.60
C LEU A 143 -4.54 4.52 -15.22
N GLY A 144 -5.44 4.07 -16.08
CA GLY A 144 -6.33 4.93 -16.86
C GLY A 144 -6.07 4.82 -18.36
N ALA A 145 -7.02 5.30 -19.16
CA ALA A 145 -6.84 5.40 -20.60
C ALA A 145 -5.94 6.60 -20.94
N HIS A 146 -5.32 6.60 -22.12
CA HIS A 146 -4.42 7.68 -22.57
C HIS A 146 -5.04 9.08 -22.45
N ASP A 147 -6.33 9.21 -22.78
CA ASP A 147 -7.04 10.49 -22.78
C ASP A 147 -7.81 10.76 -21.48
N ALA A 148 -7.58 9.95 -20.43
CA ALA A 148 -8.23 10.15 -19.14
C ALA A 148 -7.64 11.37 -18.42
N MET A 149 -8.49 12.33 -18.09
CA MET A 149 -8.11 13.60 -17.47
C MET A 149 -8.75 13.81 -16.08
N ASP A 150 -9.61 12.90 -15.65
CA ASP A 150 -10.22 12.95 -14.32
C ASP A 150 -9.15 12.72 -13.25
N TRP A 151 -9.09 13.60 -12.25
CA TRP A 151 -8.19 13.42 -11.13
C TRP A 151 -8.88 12.56 -10.06
N ILE A 152 -8.76 11.23 -10.20
CA ILE A 152 -9.40 10.26 -9.31
C ILE A 152 -8.40 9.22 -8.80
N SER A 153 -8.60 8.77 -7.55
CA SER A 153 -7.73 7.82 -6.87
C SER A 153 -7.39 6.49 -7.56
N PRO A 154 -8.25 5.86 -8.40
CA PRO A 154 -7.87 4.62 -9.10
C PRO A 154 -6.79 4.81 -10.17
N TYR A 155 -6.41 6.04 -10.51
CA TYR A 155 -5.32 6.29 -11.47
C TYR A 155 -3.93 6.27 -10.83
N PHE A 156 -3.86 6.16 -9.50
CA PHE A 156 -2.60 5.96 -8.78
C PHE A 156 -2.27 4.47 -8.71
N SER A 157 -1.00 4.13 -8.86
CA SER A 157 -0.53 2.75 -8.68
C SER A 157 0.93 2.72 -8.23
N VAL A 158 1.28 1.68 -7.47
CA VAL A 158 2.69 1.32 -7.26
C VAL A 158 3.20 0.28 -8.27
N GLU A 159 2.30 -0.30 -9.07
CA GLU A 159 2.65 -1.18 -10.19
C GLU A 159 3.03 -0.34 -11.42
N ASN A 160 4.01 -0.79 -12.22
CA ASN A 160 4.64 0.01 -13.29
C ASN A 160 5.27 1.34 -12.82
N HIS A 161 5.51 1.48 -11.52
CA HIS A 161 6.09 2.69 -10.93
C HIS A 161 7.62 2.68 -11.02
N TYR A 162 8.22 3.73 -11.57
CA TYR A 162 9.67 3.80 -11.82
C TYR A 162 10.52 3.52 -10.56
N GLY A 163 10.13 4.07 -9.42
CA GLY A 163 10.84 3.89 -8.15
C GLY A 163 10.73 2.46 -7.61
N VAL A 164 9.59 1.80 -7.84
CA VAL A 164 9.36 0.41 -7.43
C VAL A 164 10.16 -0.52 -8.33
N MET A 165 10.12 -0.31 -9.64
CA MET A 165 10.91 -1.06 -10.63
C MET A 165 12.41 -0.92 -10.36
N THR A 166 12.87 0.29 -10.02
CA THR A 166 14.27 0.55 -9.66
C THR A 166 14.66 -0.23 -8.40
N ALA A 167 13.83 -0.19 -7.35
CA ALA A 167 14.11 -0.90 -6.12
C ALA A 167 14.11 -2.43 -6.30
N GLN A 168 13.16 -2.96 -7.08
CA GLN A 168 13.11 -4.38 -7.44
C GLN A 168 14.38 -4.81 -8.20
N ALA A 169 14.81 -4.03 -9.20
CA ALA A 169 16.02 -4.32 -9.97
C ALA A 169 17.30 -4.35 -9.10
N LEU A 170 17.31 -3.59 -7.99
CA LEU A 170 18.40 -3.53 -7.03
C LEU A 170 18.23 -4.48 -5.83
N ASN A 171 17.15 -5.27 -5.79
CA ASN A 171 16.74 -6.06 -4.63
C ASN A 171 16.76 -5.23 -3.33
N ALA A 172 16.07 -4.09 -3.37
CA ALA A 172 16.01 -3.09 -2.31
C ALA A 172 14.56 -2.91 -1.80
N GLU A 173 14.44 -2.57 -0.53
CA GLU A 173 13.22 -2.01 0.02
C GLU A 173 13.06 -0.57 -0.50
N TYR A 174 11.82 -0.13 -0.72
CA TYR A 174 11.53 1.23 -1.15
C TYR A 174 10.58 1.96 -0.20
N ARG A 175 10.66 3.29 -0.24
CA ARG A 175 9.70 4.21 0.38
C ARG A 175 9.40 5.31 -0.62
N LEU A 176 8.13 5.61 -0.82
CA LEU A 176 7.69 6.70 -1.68
C LEU A 176 7.15 7.81 -0.77
N ILE A 177 7.75 8.99 -0.80
CA ILE A 177 7.31 10.17 -0.04
C ILE A 177 6.96 11.24 -1.05
N SER A 178 5.70 11.25 -1.47
CA SER A 178 5.24 12.13 -2.52
C SER A 178 3.83 12.62 -2.30
N CYS A 179 3.63 13.87 -2.71
CA CYS A 179 2.38 14.59 -2.74
C CYS A 179 2.66 15.89 -3.53
N PRO A 180 1.93 16.18 -4.62
CA PRO A 180 2.16 17.37 -5.45
C PRO A 180 2.23 18.67 -4.65
N GLU A 181 1.42 18.79 -3.60
CA GLU A 181 1.27 19.96 -2.75
C GLU A 181 2.44 20.12 -1.76
N LEU A 182 3.19 19.06 -1.48
CA LEU A 182 4.23 19.05 -0.44
C LEU A 182 5.52 19.76 -0.88
N PHE A 183 5.82 19.76 -2.18
CA PHE A 183 7.11 20.23 -2.70
C PHE A 183 7.03 21.40 -3.67
N MET A 184 5.84 21.83 -4.08
CA MET A 184 5.69 23.07 -4.84
C MET A 184 5.76 24.28 -3.91
N SER A 185 6.76 25.15 -4.12
CA SER A 185 6.69 26.51 -3.57
C SER A 185 5.44 27.17 -4.14
N LYS A 186 4.47 27.55 -3.30
CA LYS A 186 3.34 28.36 -3.75
C LYS A 186 3.89 29.56 -4.52
N PRO A 187 3.38 29.89 -5.72
CA PRO A 187 3.81 31.09 -6.40
C PRO A 187 3.63 32.26 -5.43
N VAL A 188 4.73 32.97 -5.16
CA VAL A 188 4.68 34.23 -4.42
C VAL A 188 3.92 35.18 -5.34
N ASN A 189 2.65 35.40 -5.06
CA ASN A 189 1.89 36.47 -5.69
C ASN A 189 2.54 37.79 -5.26
N HIS A 190 3.41 38.33 -6.11
CA HIS A 190 3.81 39.72 -6.01
C HIS A 190 2.59 40.56 -6.38
N ALA A 191 1.92 41.11 -5.37
CA ALA A 191 0.98 42.22 -5.50
C ALA A 191 1.75 43.55 -5.55
#